data_AF-R6W2V5-F1
#
_entry.id   AF-R6W2V5-F1
#
_cell.length_a   1.000
_cell.length_b   1.000
_cell.length_c   1.000
_cell.angle_alpha   90.00
_cell.angle_beta   90.00
_cell.angle_gamma   90.00
#
_symmetry.space_group_name_H-M   'P 1'
#
loop_
_entity.id
_entity.type
_entity.pdbx_description
1 polymer ?
#
loop_
_entity_poly.entity_id
_entity_poly.type
_entity_poly.pdbx_seq_one_letter_code
_entity_poly.pdbx_strand_id
1 'polypeptide(L)'
;MQYTIPKRKVQYIFLIKNKKKIENCRSKWYNLYNYNSVLYVRFNGGEIVAETQEYKCPCCGGAIAFDSASQKMKCPYCDTEFEVETLREYDATLKNTQNDDMNWEEASGGEWQPGETDGLRVYLCKSCGGEIVGDENMAATDCPFCGNHVVMMGQFKGELRPDYVIPFKLDKKAAKEGLMKHLSGKRLLPKIFKDKNHIDEIKGVYVPFWLYDTEADALLNFKATKVRSWSDRNYNYVETSHYSVTRGGTIAFDNVPVDGSTKMPDDLMDSIEPYYYKEAVDFQTAYLAGYLADKYDLTAKDCEERANARVKKSAETAFAATAEGYTTITPENTSVKLNAGKVRYALLPVWILNTTWNGNKYIFAMNGQTGKFVGNLPVDKKAASLWRLGLTLGIGALIYGCAWLLWLANIL
;
A
#
# COMPACT_ATOMS: atom_id res chain seq x y z
N MET A 1 48.58 32.99 43.82
CA MET A 1 48.23 32.28 42.57
C MET A 1 46.98 31.47 42.83
N GLN A 2 45.83 31.96 42.37
CA GLN A 2 44.57 31.20 42.36
C GLN A 2 44.60 30.24 41.17
N TYR A 3 44.37 28.95 41.41
CA TYR A 3 44.06 28.00 40.33
C TYR A 3 42.68 27.42 40.58
N THR A 4 41.74 27.86 39.74
CA THR A 4 40.37 27.39 39.66
C THR A 4 40.37 25.98 39.05
N ILE A 5 40.03 24.97 39.83
CA ILE A 5 39.85 23.59 39.33
C ILE A 5 38.47 23.53 38.67
N PRO A 6 38.35 23.23 37.36
CA PRO A 6 37.07 23.19 36.68
C PRO A 6 36.22 22.03 37.23
N LYS A 7 34.97 22.32 37.64
CA LYS A 7 33.92 21.35 37.98
C LYS A 7 33.55 20.49 36.74
N ARG A 8 34.41 19.56 36.32
CA ARG A 8 34.07 18.51 35.35
C ARG A 8 34.62 17.15 35.77
N LYS A 9 33.70 16.34 36.30
CA LYS A 9 33.70 14.87 36.46
C LYS A 9 34.82 14.30 37.35
N VAL A 10 34.62 14.37 38.67
CA VAL A 10 35.14 13.38 39.63
C VAL A 10 33.91 12.64 40.14
N GLN A 11 33.80 11.33 39.89
CA GLN A 11 32.55 10.60 40.13
C GLN A 11 32.56 9.80 41.45
N TYR A 12 33.71 9.42 42.00
CA TYR A 12 33.79 8.71 43.30
C TYR A 12 35.08 9.04 44.08
N ILE A 13 34.98 9.08 45.42
CA ILE A 13 36.08 9.32 46.36
C ILE A 13 36.15 8.14 47.33
N PHE A 14 37.30 7.49 47.45
CA PHE A 14 37.52 6.41 48.42
C PHE A 14 38.65 6.78 49.39
N LEU A 15 38.40 6.61 50.69
CA LEU A 15 39.40 6.77 51.76
C LEU A 15 40.18 5.46 51.92
N ILE A 16 41.49 5.48 51.64
CA ILE A 16 42.34 4.29 51.76
C ILE A 16 42.83 4.18 53.21
N LYS A 17 42.41 3.13 53.93
CA LYS A 17 42.82 2.87 55.33
C LYS A 17 44.24 2.29 55.48
N ASN A 18 44.96 1.96 54.40
CA ASN A 18 46.27 1.32 54.48
C ASN A 18 47.33 2.00 53.58
N LYS A 19 48.48 2.39 54.16
CA LYS A 19 49.56 3.19 53.54
C LYS A 19 50.40 2.42 52.49
N LYS A 20 49.82 1.56 51.65
CA LYS A 20 50.53 1.06 50.47
C LYS A 20 50.39 2.06 49.33
N LYS A 21 51.53 2.49 48.79
CA LYS A 21 51.65 3.49 47.73
C LYS A 21 51.02 2.92 46.45
N ILE A 22 49.76 3.27 46.17
CA ILE A 22 49.12 2.93 44.89
C ILE A 22 49.66 3.93 43.86
N GLU A 23 50.38 3.43 42.86
CA GLU A 23 50.94 4.24 41.76
C GLU A 23 49.83 4.66 40.79
N ASN A 24 49.98 5.86 40.21
CA ASN A 24 49.01 6.38 39.24
C ASN A 24 48.97 5.47 38.01
N CYS A 25 47.82 4.85 37.76
CA CYS A 25 47.63 3.93 36.64
C CYS A 25 46.64 4.54 35.64
N ARG A 26 47.02 4.53 34.36
CA ARG A 26 46.14 4.94 33.25
C ARG A 26 45.67 3.69 32.52
N SER A 27 44.37 3.48 32.50
CA SER A 27 43.74 2.47 31.63
C SER A 27 43.00 3.16 30.48
N LYS A 28 42.59 2.37 29.49
CA LYS A 28 41.77 2.85 28.37
C LYS A 28 40.44 3.47 28.85
N TRP A 29 39.91 3.02 29.99
CA TRP A 29 38.55 3.32 30.46
C TRP A 29 38.52 4.33 31.63
N TYR A 30 39.56 4.37 32.44
CA TYR A 30 39.66 5.25 33.61
C TYR A 30 41.11 5.57 33.99
N ASN A 31 41.28 6.71 34.64
CA ASN A 31 42.53 7.14 35.26
C ASN A 31 42.38 7.17 36.79
N LEU A 32 43.36 6.60 37.49
CA LEU A 32 43.47 6.64 38.94
C LEU A 32 44.54 7.66 39.35
N TYR A 33 44.18 8.58 40.25
CA TYR A 33 45.10 9.55 40.83
C TYR A 33 45.14 9.39 42.34
N ASN A 34 46.34 9.27 42.91
CA ASN A 34 46.55 9.24 44.36
C ASN A 34 47.10 10.59 44.83
N TYR A 35 46.36 11.28 45.70
CA TYR A 35 46.79 12.53 46.31
C TYR A 35 46.42 12.57 47.79
N ASN A 36 47.37 12.83 48.68
CA ASN A 36 47.16 12.89 50.14
C ASN A 36 46.40 11.67 50.72
N SER A 37 46.68 10.46 50.25
CA SER A 37 46.03 9.21 50.70
C SER A 37 44.55 9.08 50.32
N VAL A 38 44.09 9.88 49.35
CA VAL A 38 42.75 9.80 48.76
C VAL A 38 42.89 9.36 47.30
N LEU A 39 42.13 8.33 46.92
CA LEU A 39 42.11 7.82 45.55
C LEU A 39 41.00 8.50 44.75
N TYR A 40 41.37 9.14 43.64
CA TYR A 40 40.45 9.77 42.71
C TYR A 40 40.34 8.94 41.44
N VAL A 41 39.12 8.56 41.06
CA VAL A 41 38.84 7.85 39.81
C VAL A 41 38.21 8.81 38.81
N ARG A 42 38.84 8.96 37.64
CA ARG A 42 38.30 9.74 36.52
C ARG A 42 38.09 8.83 35.32
N PHE A 43 36.84 8.58 34.97
CA PHE A 43 36.50 7.84 33.76
C PHE A 43 36.80 8.68 32.51
N ASN A 44 37.45 8.07 31.52
CA ASN A 44 37.75 8.71 30.25
C ASN A 44 36.47 8.74 29.43
N GLY A 45 35.72 9.84 29.53
CA GLY A 45 34.72 10.29 28.56
C GLY A 45 33.93 9.22 27.83
N GLY A 46 33.09 8.46 28.55
CA GLY A 46 31.91 7.81 27.99
C GLY A 46 30.70 8.32 28.75
N GLU A 47 29.64 8.75 28.06
CA GLU A 47 28.35 8.92 28.71
C GLU A 47 27.88 7.55 29.20
N ILE A 48 27.66 7.43 30.50
CA ILE A 48 26.87 6.33 31.04
C ILE A 48 25.43 6.73 30.71
N VAL A 49 24.97 6.38 29.52
CA VAL A 49 23.57 6.54 29.16
C VAL A 49 22.83 5.47 29.96
N ALA A 50 22.30 5.85 31.14
CA ALA A 50 21.21 5.08 31.71
C ALA A 50 20.05 5.26 30.73
N GLU A 51 19.72 4.22 29.96
CA GLU A 51 18.48 4.19 29.19
C GLU A 51 17.33 4.40 30.18
N THR A 52 16.83 5.63 30.26
CA THR A 52 15.61 5.92 30.98
C THR A 52 14.49 5.41 30.10
N GLN A 53 14.03 4.19 30.38
CA GLN A 53 12.94 3.56 29.65
C GLN A 53 11.63 4.28 30.02
N GLU A 54 11.21 5.24 29.19
CA GLU A 54 9.95 5.96 29.35
C GLU A 54 8.81 5.15 28.70
N TYR A 55 7.88 4.64 29.50
CA TYR A 55 6.73 3.90 29.00
C TYR A 55 5.61 4.86 28.60
N LYS A 56 5.17 4.76 27.35
CA LYS A 56 4.01 5.48 26.83
C LYS A 56 2.75 4.65 27.01
N CYS A 57 1.65 5.30 27.36
CA CYS A 57 0.34 4.67 27.47
C CYS A 57 -0.12 4.14 26.11
N PRO A 58 -0.35 2.82 25.93
CA PRO A 58 -0.93 2.28 24.69
C PRO A 58 -2.33 2.86 24.40
N CYS A 59 -3.00 3.37 25.43
CA CYS A 59 -4.37 3.84 25.36
C CYS A 59 -4.51 5.32 24.92
N CYS A 60 -3.58 6.20 25.29
CA CYS A 60 -3.69 7.63 24.95
C CYS A 60 -2.36 8.28 24.50
N GLY A 61 -1.25 7.54 24.51
CA GLY A 61 0.09 8.05 24.19
C GLY A 61 0.72 8.90 25.30
N GLY A 62 0.03 9.15 26.40
CA GLY A 62 0.55 9.90 27.55
C GLY A 62 1.58 9.11 28.36
N ALA A 63 2.45 9.82 29.08
CA ALA A 63 3.42 9.18 29.99
C ALA A 63 2.71 8.44 31.13
N ILE A 64 3.17 7.23 31.45
CA ILE A 64 2.62 6.41 32.54
C ILE A 64 3.56 6.49 33.75
N ALA A 65 3.00 6.53 34.96
CA ALA A 65 3.75 6.49 36.21
C ALA A 65 3.49 5.20 36.99
N PHE A 66 4.50 4.70 37.70
CA PHE A 66 4.34 3.58 38.62
C PHE A 66 3.64 4.05 39.89
N ASP A 67 2.54 3.41 40.25
CA ASP A 67 1.86 3.60 41.53
C ASP A 67 2.32 2.54 42.53
N SER A 68 3.01 2.99 43.58
CA SER A 68 3.57 2.11 44.60
C SER A 68 2.51 1.43 45.48
N ALA A 69 1.29 1.99 45.57
CA ALA A 69 0.21 1.42 46.37
C ALA A 69 -0.44 0.21 45.69
N SER A 70 -0.70 0.31 44.39
CA SER A 70 -1.29 -0.77 43.60
C SER A 70 -0.26 -1.72 42.98
N GLN A 71 1.03 -1.35 42.98
CA GLN A 71 2.11 -2.04 42.26
C GLN A 71 1.86 -2.11 40.73
N LYS A 72 1.08 -1.16 40.19
CA LYS A 72 0.70 -1.09 38.77
C LYS A 72 1.19 0.21 38.15
N MET A 73 1.23 0.23 36.82
CA MET A 73 1.53 1.43 36.04
C MET A 73 0.21 2.14 35.70
N LYS A 74 -0.01 3.34 36.24
CA LYS A 74 -1.24 4.11 36.06
C LYS A 74 -1.03 5.31 35.15
N CYS A 75 -1.90 5.47 34.15
CA CYS A 75 -1.88 6.63 33.28
C CYS A 75 -2.71 7.78 33.86
N PRO A 76 -2.13 8.97 34.11
CA PRO A 76 -2.86 10.10 34.70
C PRO A 76 -3.82 10.80 33.72
N TYR A 77 -3.81 10.44 32.43
CA TYR A 77 -4.61 11.08 31.39
C TYR A 77 -5.89 10.31 31.04
N CYS A 78 -5.85 8.97 31.12
CA CYS A 78 -6.98 8.11 30.77
C CYS A 78 -7.35 7.13 31.89
N ASP A 79 -6.75 7.28 33.09
CA ASP A 79 -6.94 6.46 34.29
C ASP A 79 -6.83 4.95 34.07
N THR A 80 -6.20 4.52 32.97
CA THR A 80 -5.98 3.12 32.67
C THR A 80 -4.82 2.58 33.50
N GLU A 81 -4.99 1.39 34.06
CA GLU A 81 -4.02 0.69 34.90
C GLU A 81 -3.46 -0.54 34.17
N PHE A 82 -2.15 -0.72 34.22
CA PHE A 82 -1.44 -1.84 33.57
C PHE A 82 -0.55 -2.58 34.56
N GLU A 83 -0.48 -3.89 34.44
CA GLU A 83 0.57 -4.68 35.11
C GLU A 83 1.94 -4.35 34.48
N VAL A 84 3.00 -4.37 35.30
CA VAL A 84 4.36 -4.02 34.86
C VAL A 84 4.87 -5.00 33.80
N GLU A 85 4.55 -6.28 33.95
CA GLU A 85 4.92 -7.35 33.01
C GLU A 85 4.30 -7.11 31.63
N THR A 86 3.02 -6.74 31.58
CA THR A 86 2.30 -6.50 30.31
C THR A 86 2.90 -5.32 29.53
N LEU A 87 3.33 -4.26 30.20
CA LEU A 87 4.00 -3.14 29.54
C LEU A 87 5.40 -3.49 29.06
N ARG A 88 6.13 -4.36 29.78
CA ARG A 88 7.43 -4.86 29.34
C ARG A 88 7.31 -5.73 28.09
N GLU A 89 6.32 -6.61 28.04
CA GLU A 89 6.04 -7.43 26.87
C GLU A 89 5.67 -6.56 25.66
N TYR A 90 4.81 -5.55 25.87
CA TYR A 90 4.44 -4.58 24.83
C TYR A 90 5.65 -3.80 24.28
N ASP A 91 6.53 -3.33 25.16
CA ASP A 91 7.71 -2.58 24.74
C ASP A 91 8.72 -3.48 24.00
N ALA A 92 8.81 -4.76 24.40
CA ALA A 92 9.61 -5.76 23.69
C ALA A 92 9.06 -6.06 22.28
N THR A 93 7.73 -6.15 22.09
CA THR A 93 7.14 -6.36 20.76
C THR A 93 7.35 -5.15 19.84
N LEU A 94 7.26 -3.92 20.38
CA LEU A 94 7.60 -2.70 19.64
C LEU A 94 9.07 -2.67 19.23
N LYS A 95 10.00 -3.02 20.12
CA LYS A 95 11.44 -3.10 19.80
C LYS A 95 11.78 -4.20 18.79
N ASN A 96 10.99 -5.28 18.75
CA ASN A 96 11.16 -6.36 17.78
C ASN A 96 10.50 -6.04 16.41
N THR A 97 9.78 -4.93 16.32
CA THR A 97 9.29 -4.40 15.04
C THR A 97 10.50 -3.79 14.31
N GLN A 98 11.17 -4.60 13.49
CA GLN A 98 12.33 -4.16 12.70
C GLN A 98 11.87 -3.28 11.52
N ASN A 99 12.82 -2.55 10.91
CA ASN A 99 12.56 -1.84 9.65
C ASN A 99 12.07 -2.83 8.59
N ASP A 100 11.16 -2.36 7.75
CA ASP A 100 10.70 -3.10 6.57
C ASP A 100 11.91 -3.39 5.66
N ASP A 101 12.11 -4.65 5.32
CA ASP A 101 13.12 -5.11 4.35
C ASP A 101 12.36 -5.82 3.22
N MET A 102 12.20 -5.12 2.10
CA MET A 102 11.27 -5.48 1.03
C MET A 102 12.00 -5.46 -0.32
N ASN A 103 13.09 -6.20 -0.42
CA ASN A 103 13.91 -6.29 -1.63
C ASN A 103 13.51 -7.48 -2.50
N TRP A 104 13.57 -7.30 -3.81
CA TRP A 104 13.23 -8.31 -4.82
C TRP A 104 14.48 -8.79 -5.56
N GLU A 105 14.53 -10.07 -5.93
CA GLU A 105 15.56 -10.61 -6.82
C GLU A 105 15.11 -10.43 -8.28
N GLU A 106 15.91 -9.70 -9.06
CA GLU A 106 15.69 -9.55 -10.51
C GLU A 106 16.03 -10.86 -11.23
N ALA A 107 15.00 -11.65 -11.52
CA ALA A 107 15.09 -12.86 -12.36
C ALA A 107 13.95 -12.90 -13.39
N SER A 108 13.54 -11.75 -13.91
CA SER A 108 12.36 -11.62 -14.78
C SER A 108 12.72 -11.51 -16.26
N GLY A 109 12.05 -12.31 -17.09
CA GLY A 109 12.17 -12.28 -18.55
C GLY A 109 13.27 -13.19 -19.10
N GLY A 110 12.94 -13.94 -20.15
CA GLY A 110 13.86 -14.82 -20.85
C GLY A 110 14.66 -14.12 -21.94
N GLU A 111 15.71 -14.78 -22.41
CA GLU A 111 16.41 -14.37 -23.63
C GLU A 111 15.61 -14.80 -24.88
N TRP A 112 15.53 -13.90 -25.86
CA TRP A 112 14.96 -14.21 -27.16
C TRP A 112 15.79 -15.26 -27.90
N GLN A 113 15.12 -16.24 -28.48
CA GLN A 113 15.81 -17.21 -29.34
C GLN A 113 16.08 -16.60 -30.74
N PRO A 114 17.18 -16.98 -31.40
CA PRO A 114 17.47 -16.49 -32.76
C PRO A 114 16.31 -16.77 -33.72
N GLY A 115 15.79 -15.74 -34.36
CA GLY A 115 14.69 -15.81 -35.32
C GLY A 115 13.27 -15.76 -34.73
N GLU A 116 13.09 -15.77 -33.40
CA GLU A 116 11.77 -15.68 -32.77
C GLU A 116 11.15 -14.28 -32.91
N THR A 117 11.99 -13.25 -32.98
CA THR A 117 11.58 -11.86 -33.22
C THR A 117 11.36 -11.54 -34.69
N ASP A 118 11.63 -12.49 -35.60
CA ASP A 118 11.49 -12.27 -37.04
C ASP A 118 10.01 -12.06 -37.39
N GLY A 119 9.73 -10.98 -38.11
CA GLY A 119 8.35 -10.54 -38.41
C GLY A 119 7.75 -9.59 -37.37
N LEU A 120 8.35 -9.41 -36.19
CA LEU A 120 7.89 -8.38 -35.25
C LEU A 120 8.46 -6.99 -35.61
N ARG A 121 7.58 -5.98 -35.56
CA ARG A 121 7.91 -4.58 -35.81
C ARG A 121 7.49 -3.72 -34.62
N VAL A 122 8.27 -2.67 -34.38
CA VAL A 122 7.94 -1.64 -33.38
C VAL A 122 7.37 -0.42 -34.08
N TYR A 123 6.22 0.00 -33.61
CA TYR A 123 5.49 1.17 -34.04
C TYR A 123 5.53 2.21 -32.92
N LEU A 124 5.92 3.44 -33.26
CA LEU A 124 5.94 4.55 -32.31
C LEU A 124 4.79 5.50 -32.60
N CYS A 125 4.04 5.83 -31.56
CA CYS A 125 3.08 6.92 -31.62
C CYS A 125 3.78 8.25 -31.40
N LYS A 126 3.79 9.14 -32.42
CA LYS A 126 4.38 10.48 -32.30
C LYS A 126 3.62 11.42 -31.35
N SER A 127 2.40 11.07 -30.95
CA SER A 127 1.58 11.90 -30.09
C SER A 127 1.68 11.57 -28.61
N CYS A 128 1.78 10.28 -28.25
CA CYS A 128 1.88 9.86 -26.85
C CYS A 128 3.20 9.15 -26.52
N GLY A 129 4.07 8.92 -27.49
CA GLY A 129 5.34 8.21 -27.29
C GLY A 129 5.19 6.71 -27.02
N GLY A 130 4.00 6.13 -27.21
CA GLY A 130 3.76 4.70 -27.01
C GLY A 130 4.52 3.86 -28.04
N GLU A 131 5.25 2.85 -27.57
CA GLU A 131 5.94 1.86 -28.38
C GLU A 131 5.10 0.58 -28.42
N ILE A 132 4.62 0.22 -29.61
CA ILE A 132 3.69 -0.88 -29.80
C ILE A 132 4.37 -1.92 -30.68
N VAL A 133 4.30 -3.17 -30.27
CA VAL A 133 4.78 -4.32 -31.01
C VAL A 133 3.62 -4.94 -31.78
N GLY A 134 3.83 -5.16 -33.08
CA GLY A 134 2.87 -5.79 -33.97
C GLY A 134 3.55 -6.59 -35.07
N ASP A 135 2.74 -7.30 -35.85
CA ASP A 135 3.17 -8.06 -37.02
C ASP A 135 3.67 -7.14 -38.15
N GLU A 136 4.57 -7.62 -39.01
CA GLU A 136 5.12 -6.86 -40.13
C GLU A 136 4.08 -6.50 -41.19
N ASN A 137 3.03 -7.31 -41.31
CA ASN A 137 1.91 -7.06 -42.22
C ASN A 137 0.87 -6.11 -41.62
N MET A 138 1.10 -5.60 -40.41
CA MET A 138 0.22 -4.66 -39.76
C MET A 138 0.27 -3.31 -40.50
N ALA A 139 -0.74 -3.11 -41.35
CA ALA A 139 -0.97 -1.86 -42.07
C ALA A 139 -1.32 -0.72 -41.10
N ALA A 140 -1.25 0.53 -41.59
CA ALA A 140 -1.50 1.77 -40.84
C ALA A 140 -2.60 1.62 -39.78
N THR A 141 -2.17 1.51 -38.51
CA THR A 141 -3.06 1.32 -37.36
C THR A 141 -3.01 2.55 -36.48
N ASP A 142 -4.08 2.78 -35.73
CA ASP A 142 -4.15 3.83 -34.72
C ASP A 142 -3.62 3.33 -33.37
N CYS A 143 -3.04 4.24 -32.58
CA CYS A 143 -2.54 3.95 -31.25
C CYS A 143 -3.68 3.49 -30.32
N PRO A 144 -3.53 2.39 -29.57
CA PRO A 144 -4.54 1.93 -28.62
C PRO A 144 -4.66 2.84 -27.38
N PHE A 145 -3.63 3.61 -27.06
CA PHE A 145 -3.64 4.47 -25.87
C PHE A 145 -4.32 5.82 -26.15
N CYS A 146 -4.04 6.45 -27.30
CA CYS A 146 -4.48 7.81 -27.57
C CYS A 146 -5.34 7.99 -28.82
N GLY A 147 -5.46 6.96 -29.67
CA GLY A 147 -6.27 6.97 -30.89
C GLY A 147 -5.63 7.66 -32.11
N ASN A 148 -4.36 8.09 -32.04
CA ASN A 148 -3.68 8.72 -33.17
C ASN A 148 -2.86 7.71 -33.99
N HIS A 149 -2.66 7.96 -35.29
CA HIS A 149 -1.88 7.11 -36.18
C HIS A 149 -0.47 6.80 -35.65
N VAL A 150 -0.06 5.53 -35.74
CA VAL A 150 1.30 5.09 -35.39
C VAL A 150 2.17 4.95 -36.64
N VAL A 151 3.48 5.15 -36.46
CA VAL A 151 4.46 5.04 -37.54
C VAL A 151 5.41 3.89 -37.23
N MET A 152 5.64 3.00 -38.19
CA MET A 152 6.64 1.94 -38.06
C MET A 152 8.03 2.58 -37.92
N MET A 153 8.74 2.24 -36.84
CA MET A 153 10.08 2.78 -36.58
C MET A 153 11.19 1.78 -36.92
N GLY A 154 10.91 0.47 -36.91
CA GLY A 154 11.90 -0.52 -37.28
C GLY A 154 11.55 -1.94 -36.84
N GLN A 155 12.55 -2.82 -36.91
CA GLN A 155 12.47 -4.18 -36.41
C GLN A 155 12.41 -4.19 -34.88
N PHE A 156 11.66 -5.14 -34.32
CA PHE A 156 11.62 -5.31 -32.87
C PHE A 156 12.99 -5.70 -32.32
N LYS A 157 13.44 -4.93 -31.34
CA LYS A 157 14.61 -5.21 -30.50
C LYS A 157 14.17 -5.09 -29.05
N GLY A 158 13.50 -6.13 -28.56
CA GLY A 158 13.17 -6.25 -27.13
C GLY A 158 14.35 -6.79 -26.35
N GLU A 159 14.53 -6.31 -25.12
CA GLU A 159 15.57 -6.80 -24.22
C GLU A 159 15.10 -8.08 -23.52
N LEU A 160 13.81 -8.15 -23.14
CA LEU A 160 13.25 -9.29 -22.41
C LEU A 160 12.10 -9.95 -23.18
N ARG A 161 12.17 -11.27 -23.28
CA ARG A 161 11.08 -12.12 -23.74
C ARG A 161 10.12 -12.37 -22.56
N PRO A 162 8.80 -12.19 -22.73
CA PRO A 162 7.85 -12.55 -21.68
C PRO A 162 8.00 -14.03 -21.27
N ASP A 163 7.84 -14.30 -19.98
CA ASP A 163 7.82 -15.66 -19.45
C ASP A 163 6.45 -16.29 -19.71
N TYR A 164 5.38 -15.53 -19.43
CA TYR A 164 4.00 -15.99 -19.53
C TYR A 164 3.09 -15.06 -20.33
N VAL A 165 2.00 -15.62 -20.83
CA VAL A 165 0.89 -14.88 -21.42
C VAL A 165 -0.43 -15.46 -20.94
N ILE A 166 -1.41 -14.60 -20.66
CA ILE A 166 -2.79 -15.03 -20.50
C ILE A 166 -3.51 -14.83 -21.84
N PRO A 167 -3.97 -15.88 -22.53
CA PRO A 167 -4.62 -15.71 -23.83
C PRO A 167 -5.94 -14.94 -23.73
N PHE A 168 -6.27 -14.17 -24.76
CA PHE A 168 -7.62 -13.60 -24.91
C PHE A 168 -8.66 -14.73 -24.96
N LYS A 169 -9.65 -14.66 -24.06
CA LYS A 169 -10.82 -15.57 -24.07
C LYS A 169 -12.06 -14.91 -24.66
N LEU A 170 -12.16 -13.59 -24.48
CA LEU A 170 -13.28 -12.80 -24.95
C LEU A 170 -12.92 -12.07 -26.23
N ASP A 171 -13.84 -12.12 -27.20
CA ASP A 171 -13.66 -11.51 -28.50
C ASP A 171 -14.05 -10.01 -28.49
N LYS A 172 -13.84 -9.36 -29.64
CA LYS A 172 -14.19 -7.94 -29.84
C LYS A 172 -15.69 -7.67 -29.65
N LYS A 173 -16.57 -8.66 -29.89
CA LYS A 173 -18.03 -8.52 -29.71
C LYS A 173 -18.38 -8.45 -28.23
N ALA A 174 -17.80 -9.32 -27.41
CA ALA A 174 -17.95 -9.28 -25.96
C ALA A 174 -17.49 -7.94 -25.37
N ALA A 175 -16.39 -7.36 -25.87
CA ALA A 175 -15.95 -6.02 -25.46
C ALA A 175 -16.98 -4.92 -25.78
N LYS A 176 -17.61 -4.99 -26.96
CA LYS A 176 -18.68 -4.06 -27.36
C LYS A 176 -19.92 -4.22 -26.48
N GLU A 177 -20.31 -5.45 -26.18
CA GLU A 177 -21.43 -5.75 -25.28
C GLU A 177 -21.16 -5.27 -23.84
N GLY A 178 -19.93 -5.48 -23.35
CA GLY A 178 -19.46 -4.98 -22.06
C GLY A 178 -19.59 -3.46 -21.94
N LEU A 179 -19.17 -2.72 -22.98
CA LEU A 179 -19.36 -1.28 -23.03
C LEU A 179 -20.85 -0.90 -23.01
N MET A 180 -21.69 -1.53 -23.83
CA MET A 180 -23.12 -1.23 -23.86
C MET A 180 -23.81 -1.50 -22.52
N LYS A 181 -23.43 -2.58 -21.84
CA LYS A 181 -23.87 -2.89 -20.48
C LYS A 181 -23.41 -1.83 -19.49
N HIS A 182 -22.15 -1.40 -19.57
CA HIS A 182 -21.61 -0.34 -18.72
C HIS A 182 -22.32 1.00 -18.94
N LEU A 183 -22.76 1.32 -20.16
CA LEU A 183 -23.51 2.57 -20.43
C LEU A 183 -24.98 2.50 -20.01
N SER A 184 -25.54 1.31 -19.79
CA SER A 184 -26.94 1.10 -19.46
C SER A 184 -27.26 1.42 -17.99
N GLY A 185 -28.51 1.84 -17.71
CA GLY A 185 -29.00 2.04 -16.34
C GLY A 185 -28.51 3.29 -15.59
N LYS A 186 -27.63 4.11 -16.16
CA LYS A 186 -27.07 5.29 -15.47
C LYS A 186 -27.91 6.55 -15.70
N ARG A 187 -28.58 7.01 -14.64
CA ARG A 187 -29.47 8.20 -14.67
C ARG A 187 -28.75 9.52 -14.93
N LEU A 188 -27.49 9.63 -14.53
CA LEU A 188 -26.68 10.85 -14.66
C LEU A 188 -25.80 10.86 -15.92
N LEU A 189 -25.89 9.83 -16.75
CA LEU A 189 -25.15 9.76 -18.01
C LEU A 189 -25.87 10.62 -19.06
N PRO A 190 -25.21 11.57 -19.74
CA PRO A 190 -25.82 12.31 -20.83
C PRO A 190 -26.34 11.35 -21.90
N LYS A 191 -27.63 11.43 -22.25
CA LYS A 191 -28.23 10.56 -23.28
C LYS A 191 -27.47 10.67 -24.61
N ILE A 192 -27.05 11.90 -24.96
CA ILE A 192 -26.29 12.17 -26.17
C ILE A 192 -24.92 11.46 -26.16
N PHE A 193 -24.28 11.29 -24.99
CA PHE A 193 -23.07 10.48 -24.89
C PHE A 193 -23.37 9.02 -25.21
N LYS A 194 -24.47 8.46 -24.69
CA LYS A 194 -24.88 7.09 -24.98
C LYS A 194 -25.22 6.88 -26.47
N ASP A 195 -25.94 7.83 -27.06
CA ASP A 195 -26.51 7.71 -28.41
C ASP A 195 -25.51 8.07 -29.52
N LYS A 196 -24.54 8.95 -29.24
CA LYS A 196 -23.49 9.38 -30.18
C LYS A 196 -22.11 8.83 -29.83
N ASN A 197 -22.00 7.85 -28.96
CA ASN A 197 -20.72 7.19 -28.73
C ASN A 197 -20.33 6.42 -30.00
N HIS A 198 -19.67 7.09 -30.92
CA HIS A 198 -18.91 6.43 -31.95
C HIS A 198 -17.75 5.76 -31.22
N ILE A 199 -17.81 4.43 -31.14
CA ILE A 199 -16.69 3.66 -30.63
C ILE A 199 -15.63 3.77 -31.73
N ASP A 200 -14.75 4.75 -31.60
CA ASP A 200 -13.80 5.13 -32.65
C ASP A 200 -12.91 3.92 -33.01
N GLU A 201 -12.55 3.10 -32.02
CA GLU A 201 -12.01 1.76 -32.26
C GLU A 201 -11.98 0.92 -30.97
N ILE A 202 -12.23 -0.39 -31.07
CA ILE A 202 -11.96 -1.36 -30.01
C ILE A 202 -10.69 -2.13 -30.38
N LYS A 203 -9.69 -2.10 -29.50
CA LYS A 203 -8.39 -2.74 -29.71
C LYS A 203 -8.08 -3.73 -28.61
N GLY A 204 -7.62 -4.91 -29.00
CA GLY A 204 -7.08 -5.90 -28.07
C GLY A 204 -5.58 -5.67 -27.96
N VAL A 205 -5.13 -5.43 -26.73
CA VAL A 205 -3.74 -5.13 -26.40
C VAL A 205 -3.26 -6.09 -25.32
N TYR A 206 -2.10 -6.69 -25.52
CA TYR A 206 -1.34 -7.32 -24.46
C TYR A 206 -0.54 -6.26 -23.71
N VAL A 207 -0.86 -6.09 -22.44
CA VAL A 207 -0.20 -5.12 -21.56
C VAL A 207 0.89 -5.84 -20.77
N PRO A 208 2.11 -5.27 -20.67
CA PRO A 208 3.18 -5.82 -19.87
C PRO A 208 2.88 -5.69 -18.37
N PHE A 209 3.02 -6.79 -17.65
CA PHE A 209 2.92 -6.85 -16.21
C PHE A 209 4.12 -7.58 -15.61
N TRP A 210 4.61 -7.06 -14.50
CA TRP A 210 5.52 -7.73 -13.60
C TRP A 210 4.70 -8.47 -12.55
N LEU A 211 4.90 -9.78 -12.46
CA LEU A 211 4.25 -10.65 -11.47
C LEU A 211 5.25 -10.93 -10.36
N TYR A 212 4.91 -10.49 -9.15
CA TYR A 212 5.75 -10.60 -7.98
C TYR A 212 5.29 -11.76 -7.10
N ASP A 213 6.17 -12.74 -6.88
CA ASP A 213 5.97 -13.88 -5.99
C ASP A 213 6.85 -13.71 -4.74
N THR A 214 6.27 -13.72 -3.54
CA THR A 214 7.04 -13.61 -2.30
C THR A 214 6.34 -14.24 -1.10
N GLU A 215 7.11 -14.65 -0.11
CA GLU A 215 6.60 -14.90 1.23
C GLU A 215 6.85 -13.66 2.10
N ALA A 216 5.84 -13.15 2.78
CA ALA A 216 5.96 -12.01 3.65
C ALA A 216 5.79 -12.41 5.12
N ASP A 217 6.80 -12.12 5.94
CA ASP A 217 6.69 -12.18 7.39
C ASP A 217 6.14 -10.85 7.89
N ALA A 218 4.95 -10.89 8.49
CA ALA A 218 4.30 -9.70 9.01
C ALA A 218 4.15 -9.79 10.53
N LEU A 219 4.47 -8.68 11.20
CA LEU A 219 4.19 -8.46 12.61
C LEU A 219 3.40 -7.17 12.75
N LEU A 220 2.12 -7.30 13.13
CA LEU A 220 1.18 -6.20 13.25
C LEU A 220 0.70 -6.07 14.68
N ASN A 221 0.74 -4.83 15.15
CA ASN A 221 0.19 -4.44 16.44
C ASN A 221 -1.04 -3.58 16.19
N PHE A 222 -2.16 -4.04 16.72
CA PHE A 222 -3.43 -3.34 16.67
C PHE A 222 -3.85 -2.90 18.06
N LYS A 223 -4.46 -1.74 18.11
CA LYS A 223 -5.22 -1.28 19.25
C LYS A 223 -6.67 -1.64 19.05
N ALA A 224 -7.24 -2.41 19.96
CA ALA A 224 -8.61 -2.86 19.87
C ALA A 224 -9.44 -2.43 21.07
N THR A 225 -10.74 -2.20 20.86
CA THR A 225 -11.68 -1.89 21.94
C THR A 225 -12.85 -2.86 21.93
N LYS A 226 -13.35 -3.21 23.11
CA LYS A 226 -14.61 -3.93 23.29
C LYS A 226 -15.54 -3.05 24.09
N VAL A 227 -16.67 -2.68 23.47
CA VAL A 227 -17.67 -1.83 24.10
C VAL A 227 -18.83 -2.68 24.57
N ARG A 228 -19.14 -2.60 25.87
CA ARG A 228 -20.32 -3.20 26.46
C ARG A 228 -21.20 -2.09 27.03
N SER A 229 -22.45 -2.05 26.60
CA SER A 229 -23.43 -1.09 27.12
C SER A 229 -24.53 -1.83 27.87
N TRP A 230 -24.88 -1.33 29.05
CA TRP A 230 -26.05 -1.78 29.81
C TRP A 230 -26.70 -0.61 30.52
N SER A 231 -27.97 -0.75 30.89
CA SER A 231 -28.73 0.30 31.54
C SER A 231 -29.40 -0.25 32.80
N ASP A 232 -29.47 0.56 33.84
CA ASP A 232 -30.38 0.35 34.95
C ASP A 232 -31.48 1.42 34.97
N ARG A 233 -32.26 1.49 36.06
CA ARG A 233 -33.39 2.43 36.17
C ARG A 233 -32.96 3.90 36.18
N ASN A 234 -31.71 4.19 36.57
CA ASN A 234 -31.21 5.53 36.83
C ASN A 234 -30.08 5.94 35.88
N TYR A 235 -29.31 4.99 35.35
CA TYR A 235 -28.08 5.24 34.60
C TYR A 235 -27.93 4.32 33.39
N ASN A 236 -27.28 4.87 32.35
CA ASN A 236 -26.73 4.11 31.23
C ASN A 236 -25.22 3.98 31.43
N TYR A 237 -24.74 2.75 31.45
CA TYR A 237 -23.33 2.41 31.62
C TYR A 237 -22.76 1.99 30.26
N VAL A 238 -21.58 2.52 29.95
CA VAL A 238 -20.77 2.10 28.81
C VAL A 238 -19.39 1.74 29.33
N GLU A 239 -19.07 0.46 29.30
CA GLU A 239 -17.74 -0.06 29.59
C GLU A 239 -16.97 -0.20 28.29
N THR A 240 -15.81 0.44 28.21
CA THR A 240 -14.88 0.28 27.09
C THR A 240 -13.62 -0.39 27.60
N SER A 241 -13.44 -1.66 27.24
CA SER A 241 -12.20 -2.38 27.51
C SER A 241 -11.22 -2.17 26.37
N HIS A 242 -9.98 -1.82 26.68
CA HIS A 242 -8.91 -1.60 25.71
C HIS A 242 -7.97 -2.80 25.67
N TYR A 243 -7.61 -3.24 24.46
CA TYR A 243 -6.74 -4.38 24.22
C TYR A 243 -5.60 -3.98 23.28
N SER A 244 -4.41 -4.51 23.54
CA SER A 244 -3.32 -4.55 22.56
C SER A 244 -3.34 -5.93 21.93
N VAL A 245 -3.49 -5.97 20.61
CA VAL A 245 -3.65 -7.20 19.84
C VAL A 245 -2.49 -7.31 18.89
N THR A 246 -1.60 -8.25 19.15
CA THR A 246 -0.50 -8.59 18.25
C THR A 246 -0.92 -9.75 17.34
N ARG A 247 -0.60 -9.62 16.06
CA ARG A 247 -0.72 -10.68 15.06
C ARG A 247 0.62 -10.81 14.34
N GLY A 248 1.21 -11.99 14.42
CA GLY A 248 2.44 -12.32 13.73
C GLY A 248 2.23 -13.59 12.91
N GLY A 249 2.80 -13.63 11.72
CA GLY A 249 2.78 -14.83 10.89
C GLY A 249 3.38 -14.59 9.52
N THR A 250 3.45 -15.66 8.76
CA THR A 250 3.94 -15.66 7.38
C THR A 250 2.75 -15.81 6.43
N ILE A 251 2.73 -15.01 5.37
CA ILE A 251 1.73 -15.09 4.30
C ILE A 251 2.44 -15.16 2.95
N ALA A 252 2.04 -16.10 2.10
CA ALA A 252 2.55 -16.21 0.75
C ALA A 252 1.68 -15.39 -0.21
N PHE A 253 2.34 -14.66 -1.10
CA PHE A 253 1.74 -13.89 -2.18
C PHE A 253 2.22 -14.45 -3.52
N ASP A 254 1.27 -14.93 -4.32
CA ASP A 254 1.52 -15.46 -5.66
C ASP A 254 1.01 -14.48 -6.71
N ASN A 255 1.86 -14.17 -7.69
CA ASN A 255 1.56 -13.37 -8.88
C ASN A 255 0.94 -11.99 -8.58
N VAL A 256 1.48 -11.24 -7.63
CA VAL A 256 1.03 -9.85 -7.39
C VAL A 256 1.34 -9.02 -8.63
N PRO A 257 0.33 -8.52 -9.37
CA PRO A 257 0.57 -7.87 -10.64
C PRO A 257 0.90 -6.40 -10.46
N VAL A 258 1.84 -5.88 -11.23
CA VAL A 258 2.07 -4.44 -11.42
C VAL A 258 2.31 -4.19 -12.91
N ASP A 259 1.58 -3.27 -13.51
CA ASP A 259 1.76 -2.96 -14.93
C ASP A 259 3.08 -2.23 -15.18
N GLY A 260 3.77 -2.62 -16.25
CA GLY A 260 5.06 -2.07 -16.66
C GLY A 260 4.94 -0.96 -17.71
N SER A 261 3.82 -0.23 -17.74
CA SER A 261 3.52 0.77 -18.77
C SER A 261 3.03 2.10 -18.18
N THR A 262 3.81 3.18 -18.31
CA THR A 262 3.36 4.54 -17.93
C THR A 262 2.16 5.07 -18.74
N LYS A 263 1.88 4.46 -19.89
CA LYS A 263 0.80 4.87 -20.80
C LYS A 263 -0.55 4.33 -20.35
N MET A 264 -0.54 3.32 -19.49
CA MET A 264 -1.73 2.74 -18.90
C MET A 264 -1.91 3.34 -17.52
N PRO A 265 -3.05 3.97 -17.23
CA PRO A 265 -3.31 4.44 -15.89
C PRO A 265 -3.40 3.26 -14.91
N ASP A 266 -2.56 3.29 -13.87
CA ASP A 266 -2.53 2.32 -12.77
C ASP A 266 -3.93 2.03 -12.21
N ASP A 267 -4.73 3.07 -11.98
CA ASP A 267 -6.09 2.95 -11.44
C ASP A 267 -7.02 2.14 -12.35
N LEU A 268 -6.84 2.28 -13.67
CA LEU A 268 -7.62 1.56 -14.67
C LEU A 268 -7.20 0.09 -14.73
N MET A 269 -5.89 -0.19 -14.72
CA MET A 269 -5.34 -1.54 -14.75
C MET A 269 -5.67 -2.33 -13.48
N ASP A 270 -5.54 -1.68 -12.32
CA ASP A 270 -5.91 -2.24 -11.02
C ASP A 270 -7.41 -2.59 -10.98
N SER A 271 -8.24 -1.76 -11.60
CA SER A 271 -9.69 -1.93 -11.55
C SER A 271 -10.21 -3.09 -12.41
N ILE A 272 -9.46 -3.52 -13.44
CA ILE A 272 -9.86 -4.65 -14.31
C ILE A 272 -9.43 -6.02 -13.76
N GLU A 273 -8.64 -6.06 -12.68
CA GLU A 273 -8.34 -7.27 -11.90
C GLU A 273 -9.60 -7.83 -11.21
N PRO A 274 -9.67 -9.15 -10.90
CA PRO A 274 -8.61 -10.15 -10.96
C PRO A 274 -8.46 -10.83 -12.32
N TYR A 275 -7.26 -11.37 -12.56
CA TYR A 275 -6.97 -12.34 -13.62
C TYR A 275 -6.88 -13.75 -13.03
N TYR A 276 -7.13 -14.77 -13.85
CA TYR A 276 -6.94 -16.17 -13.46
C TYR A 276 -5.57 -16.65 -13.92
N TYR A 277 -4.55 -16.46 -13.08
CA TYR A 277 -3.16 -16.84 -13.37
C TYR A 277 -2.94 -18.35 -13.55
N LYS A 278 -3.85 -19.20 -13.05
CA LYS A 278 -3.82 -20.66 -13.31
C LYS A 278 -3.98 -21.01 -14.78
N GLU A 279 -4.47 -20.09 -15.59
CA GLU A 279 -4.64 -20.25 -17.03
C GLU A 279 -3.57 -19.52 -17.83
N ALA A 280 -2.55 -18.97 -17.15
CA ALA A 280 -1.35 -18.45 -17.81
C ALA A 280 -0.59 -19.61 -18.46
N VAL A 281 -0.11 -19.37 -19.67
CA VAL A 281 0.68 -20.33 -20.46
C VAL A 281 2.02 -19.71 -20.80
N ASP A 282 2.99 -20.56 -21.12
CA ASP A 282 4.31 -20.09 -21.58
C ASP A 282 4.14 -19.19 -22.80
N PHE A 283 4.87 -18.08 -22.83
CA PHE A 283 4.79 -17.15 -23.93
C PHE A 283 5.21 -17.81 -25.26
N GLN A 284 4.42 -17.56 -26.30
CA GLN A 284 4.73 -17.88 -27.68
C GLN A 284 4.31 -16.70 -28.55
N THR A 285 5.11 -16.36 -29.56
CA THR A 285 4.83 -15.23 -30.46
C THR A 285 3.51 -15.37 -31.21
N ALA A 286 3.03 -16.60 -31.43
CA ALA A 286 1.73 -16.89 -32.02
C ALA A 286 0.56 -16.22 -31.27
N TYR A 287 0.68 -15.99 -29.95
CA TYR A 287 -0.37 -15.31 -29.18
C TYR A 287 -0.50 -13.83 -29.53
N LEU A 288 0.54 -13.21 -30.10
CA LEU A 288 0.51 -11.83 -30.57
C LEU A 288 -0.19 -11.68 -31.93
N ALA A 289 -0.47 -12.79 -32.63
CA ALA A 289 -1.12 -12.73 -33.93
C ALA A 289 -2.53 -12.14 -33.80
N GLY A 290 -2.77 -11.01 -34.50
CA GLY A 290 -4.06 -10.32 -34.49
C GLY A 290 -4.31 -9.41 -33.30
N TYR A 291 -3.34 -9.26 -32.39
CA TYR A 291 -3.39 -8.37 -31.25
C TYR A 291 -2.19 -7.41 -31.25
N LEU A 292 -2.36 -6.27 -30.59
CA LEU A 292 -1.23 -5.38 -30.30
C LEU A 292 -0.56 -5.84 -29.02
N ALA A 293 0.75 -5.66 -28.90
CA ALA A 293 1.43 -5.76 -27.62
C ALA A 293 2.08 -4.42 -27.28
N ASP A 294 1.92 -3.99 -26.04
CA ASP A 294 2.64 -2.83 -25.54
C ASP A 294 4.04 -3.24 -25.09
N LYS A 295 5.02 -2.38 -25.38
CA LYS A 295 6.39 -2.59 -24.90
C LYS A 295 6.53 -1.91 -23.54
N TYR A 296 7.02 -2.64 -22.55
CA TYR A 296 7.24 -2.08 -21.23
C TYR A 296 8.21 -0.89 -21.29
N ASP A 297 7.94 0.11 -20.45
CA ASP A 297 8.79 1.27 -20.25
C ASP A 297 9.21 1.47 -18.79
N LEU A 298 8.61 0.71 -17.88
CA LEU A 298 9.01 0.58 -16.49
C LEU A 298 9.63 -0.80 -16.27
N THR A 299 10.83 -0.82 -15.70
CA THR A 299 11.50 -2.06 -15.33
C THR A 299 10.87 -2.67 -14.08
N ALA A 300 11.18 -3.94 -13.78
CA ALA A 300 10.78 -4.57 -12.52
C ALA A 300 11.19 -3.70 -11.32
N LYS A 301 12.43 -3.20 -11.31
CA LYS A 301 12.93 -2.33 -10.25
C LYS A 301 12.12 -1.04 -10.06
N ASP A 302 11.71 -0.39 -11.15
CA ASP A 302 10.90 0.82 -11.08
C ASP A 302 9.52 0.56 -10.46
N CYS A 303 9.02 -0.67 -10.59
CA CYS A 303 7.72 -1.12 -10.09
C CYS A 303 7.76 -1.69 -8.65
N GLU A 304 8.95 -1.89 -8.06
CA GLU A 304 9.12 -2.51 -6.73
C GLU A 304 8.39 -1.76 -5.62
N GLU A 305 8.45 -0.43 -5.60
CA GLU A 305 7.79 0.37 -4.56
C GLU A 305 6.27 0.14 -4.57
N ARG A 306 5.68 0.05 -5.77
CA ARG A 306 4.25 -0.22 -5.93
C ARG A 306 3.90 -1.66 -5.56
N ALA A 307 4.74 -2.63 -5.92
CA ALA A 307 4.58 -4.03 -5.49
C ALA A 307 4.61 -4.14 -3.97
N ASN A 308 5.58 -3.49 -3.32
CA ASN A 308 5.75 -3.45 -1.88
C ASN A 308 4.53 -2.84 -1.17
N ALA A 309 4.00 -1.73 -1.69
CA ALA A 309 2.80 -1.11 -1.16
C ALA A 309 1.57 -2.03 -1.26
N ARG A 310 1.42 -2.75 -2.39
CA ARG A 310 0.33 -3.73 -2.59
C ARG A 310 0.44 -4.91 -1.62
N VAL A 311 1.63 -5.49 -1.49
CA VAL A 311 1.91 -6.60 -0.57
C VAL A 311 1.64 -6.18 0.88
N LYS A 312 2.20 -5.04 1.31
CA LYS A 312 2.02 -4.51 2.66
C LYS A 312 0.55 -4.30 3.01
N LYS A 313 -0.19 -3.61 2.14
CA LYS A 313 -1.63 -3.35 2.35
C LYS A 313 -2.46 -4.64 2.38
N SER A 314 -2.12 -5.60 1.53
CA SER A 314 -2.80 -6.90 1.48
C SER A 314 -2.53 -7.72 2.74
N ALA A 315 -1.27 -7.73 3.22
CA ALA A 315 -0.89 -8.35 4.49
C ALA A 315 -1.65 -7.67 5.64
N GLU A 316 -1.61 -6.35 5.75
CA GLU A 316 -2.34 -5.60 6.78
C GLU A 316 -3.82 -5.96 6.81
N THR A 317 -4.46 -6.00 5.64
CA THR A 317 -5.88 -6.35 5.52
C THR A 317 -6.15 -7.80 5.94
N ALA A 318 -5.31 -8.75 5.50
CA ALA A 318 -5.45 -10.16 5.83
C ALA A 318 -5.27 -10.43 7.33
N PHE A 319 -4.24 -9.85 7.96
CA PHE A 319 -4.00 -10.00 9.39
C PHE A 319 -5.04 -9.26 10.23
N ALA A 320 -5.49 -8.09 9.82
CA ALA A 320 -6.58 -7.38 10.49
C ALA A 320 -7.89 -8.19 10.49
N ALA A 321 -8.18 -8.92 9.40
CA ALA A 321 -9.34 -9.80 9.33
C ALA A 321 -9.29 -10.95 10.36
N THR A 322 -8.11 -11.36 10.83
CA THR A 322 -7.97 -12.39 11.88
C THR A 322 -8.19 -11.85 13.30
N ALA A 323 -8.27 -10.55 13.48
CA ALA A 323 -8.49 -9.91 14.78
C ALA A 323 -10.00 -9.81 15.07
N GLU A 324 -10.70 -10.93 15.14
CA GLU A 324 -12.14 -10.94 15.40
C GLU A 324 -12.49 -10.73 16.89
N GLY A 325 -13.73 -10.31 17.18
CA GLY A 325 -14.25 -10.21 18.55
C GLY A 325 -14.13 -8.83 19.24
N TYR A 326 -13.67 -7.82 18.50
CA TYR A 326 -13.54 -6.43 18.96
C TYR A 326 -14.51 -5.49 18.25
N THR A 327 -14.89 -4.39 18.92
CA THR A 327 -15.78 -3.34 18.39
C THR A 327 -15.04 -2.39 17.45
N THR A 328 -13.80 -2.03 17.77
CA THR A 328 -12.94 -1.21 16.91
C THR A 328 -11.54 -1.78 16.93
N ILE A 329 -10.87 -1.76 15.78
CA ILE A 329 -9.50 -2.22 15.60
C ILE A 329 -8.80 -1.17 14.77
N THR A 330 -7.71 -0.62 15.30
CA THR A 330 -6.90 0.39 14.63
C THR A 330 -5.45 -0.11 14.59
N PRO A 331 -4.81 -0.19 13.41
CA PRO A 331 -3.39 -0.52 13.33
C PRO A 331 -2.57 0.59 14.00
N GLU A 332 -1.58 0.20 14.81
CA GLU A 332 -0.66 1.12 15.47
C GLU A 332 0.74 1.05 14.86
N ASN A 333 1.29 -0.16 14.75
CA ASN A 333 2.58 -0.40 14.12
C ASN A 333 2.51 -1.67 13.27
N THR A 334 3.01 -1.57 12.04
CA THR A 334 3.08 -2.67 11.09
C THR A 334 4.51 -2.80 10.62
N SER A 335 5.10 -3.99 10.76
CA SER A 335 6.29 -4.37 10.02
C SER A 335 5.97 -5.52 9.08
N VAL A 336 6.44 -5.39 7.85
CA VAL A 336 6.39 -6.46 6.84
C VAL A 336 7.79 -6.63 6.28
N LYS A 337 8.20 -7.89 6.14
CA LYS A 337 9.46 -8.27 5.52
C LYS A 337 9.22 -9.27 4.43
N LEU A 338 9.86 -9.09 3.29
CA LEU A 338 9.81 -10.05 2.20
C LEU A 338 10.92 -11.08 2.33
N ASN A 339 10.56 -12.33 2.08
CA ASN A 339 11.45 -13.45 1.93
C ASN A 339 11.41 -13.89 0.47
N ALA A 340 12.59 -14.00 -0.15
CA ALA A 340 12.79 -14.58 -1.47
C ALA A 340 11.83 -14.05 -2.55
N GLY A 341 11.89 -12.75 -2.84
CA GLY A 341 11.06 -12.12 -3.87
C GLY A 341 11.50 -12.52 -5.27
N LYS A 342 10.62 -13.18 -6.03
CA LYS A 342 10.83 -13.50 -7.46
C LYS A 342 9.94 -12.62 -8.32
N VAL A 343 10.48 -12.18 -9.45
CA VAL A 343 9.73 -11.40 -10.43
C VAL A 343 9.66 -12.16 -11.75
N ARG A 344 8.48 -12.19 -12.37
CA ARG A 344 8.25 -12.79 -13.68
C ARG A 344 7.63 -11.76 -14.62
N TYR A 345 7.96 -11.84 -15.89
CA TYR A 345 7.40 -10.96 -16.92
C TYR A 345 6.20 -11.66 -17.60
N ALA A 346 5.03 -11.02 -17.57
CA ALA A 346 3.82 -11.56 -18.19
C ALA A 346 3.12 -10.54 -19.10
N LEU A 347 2.47 -11.04 -20.15
CA LEU A 347 1.57 -10.27 -20.99
C LEU A 347 0.11 -10.59 -20.66
N LEU A 348 -0.64 -9.58 -20.24
CA LEU A 348 -2.05 -9.73 -19.86
C LEU A 348 -3.00 -9.14 -20.92
N PRO A 349 -4.12 -9.80 -21.23
CA PRO A 349 -5.01 -9.40 -22.32
C PRO A 349 -5.96 -8.30 -21.83
N VAL A 350 -5.94 -7.16 -22.51
CA VAL A 350 -6.80 -6.01 -22.21
C VAL A 350 -7.46 -5.51 -23.49
N TRP A 351 -8.78 -5.36 -23.45
CA TRP A 351 -9.52 -4.62 -24.48
C TRP A 351 -9.58 -3.15 -24.10
N ILE A 352 -9.12 -2.29 -25.00
CA ILE A 352 -9.11 -0.84 -24.81
C ILE A 352 -10.06 -0.20 -25.80
N LEU A 353 -10.87 0.71 -25.28
CA LEU A 353 -11.83 1.48 -26.05
C LEU A 353 -11.61 2.96 -25.75
N ASN A 354 -11.36 3.73 -26.80
CA ASN A 354 -11.23 5.18 -26.69
C ASN A 354 -12.45 5.84 -27.33
N THR A 355 -12.94 6.88 -26.69
CA THR A 355 -13.97 7.76 -27.27
C THR A 355 -13.67 9.21 -26.93
N THR A 356 -14.01 10.11 -27.84
CA THR A 356 -13.88 11.54 -27.63
C THR A 356 -15.25 12.18 -27.45
N TRP A 357 -15.44 12.89 -26.33
CA TRP A 357 -16.69 13.58 -26.04
C TRP A 357 -16.45 14.98 -25.48
N ASN A 358 -17.04 15.99 -26.11
CA ASN A 358 -16.89 17.41 -25.76
C ASN A 358 -15.42 17.85 -25.61
N GLY A 359 -14.54 17.34 -26.48
CA GLY A 359 -13.10 17.63 -26.43
C GLY A 359 -12.31 16.84 -25.38
N ASN A 360 -12.98 16.04 -24.53
CA ASN A 360 -12.32 15.17 -23.55
C ASN A 360 -12.22 13.74 -24.09
N LYS A 361 -11.08 13.09 -23.86
CA LYS A 361 -10.88 11.67 -24.17
C LYS A 361 -11.30 10.81 -22.98
N TYR A 362 -12.04 9.74 -23.24
CA TYR A 362 -12.42 8.74 -22.25
C TYR A 362 -11.85 7.40 -22.68
N ILE A 363 -11.15 6.75 -21.75
CA ILE A 363 -10.56 5.43 -21.93
C ILE A 363 -11.40 4.45 -21.12
N PHE A 364 -11.77 3.35 -21.76
CA PHE A 364 -12.36 2.20 -21.11
C PHE A 364 -11.45 0.99 -21.30
N ALA A 365 -11.35 0.18 -20.26
CA ALA A 365 -10.61 -1.08 -20.29
C ALA A 365 -11.54 -2.23 -19.91
N MET A 366 -11.34 -3.37 -20.56
CA MET A 366 -11.97 -4.61 -20.18
C MET A 366 -10.93 -5.71 -20.11
N ASN A 367 -10.97 -6.48 -19.03
CA ASN A 367 -10.18 -7.69 -18.89
C ASN A 367 -10.55 -8.68 -20.01
N GLY A 368 -9.59 -9.06 -20.86
CA GLY A 368 -9.78 -9.95 -22.00
C GLY A 368 -10.03 -11.42 -21.64
N GLN A 369 -9.84 -11.78 -20.37
CA GLN A 369 -10.10 -13.11 -19.82
C GLN A 369 -11.44 -13.16 -19.07
N THR A 370 -11.69 -12.22 -18.17
CA THR A 370 -12.85 -12.25 -17.25
C THR A 370 -14.04 -11.41 -17.69
N GLY A 371 -13.81 -10.43 -18.58
CA GLY A 371 -14.85 -9.50 -19.04
C GLY A 371 -15.18 -8.40 -18.04
N LYS A 372 -14.43 -8.26 -16.95
CA LYS A 372 -14.58 -7.13 -16.03
C LYS A 372 -14.30 -5.83 -16.77
N PHE A 373 -15.29 -4.93 -16.78
CA PHE A 373 -15.26 -3.70 -17.57
C PHE A 373 -15.20 -2.48 -16.66
N VAL A 374 -14.30 -1.55 -16.97
CA VAL A 374 -14.08 -0.32 -16.21
C VAL A 374 -13.88 0.85 -17.17
N GLY A 375 -14.35 2.02 -16.73
CA GLY A 375 -13.94 3.27 -17.33
C GLY A 375 -14.84 4.41 -16.90
N ASN A 376 -14.27 5.60 -16.96
CA ASN A 376 -14.89 6.82 -16.48
C ASN A 376 -15.97 7.30 -17.43
N LEU A 377 -17.06 7.84 -16.87
CA LEU A 377 -18.20 8.33 -17.63
C LEU A 377 -18.44 9.80 -17.35
N PRO A 378 -18.79 10.60 -18.38
CA PRO A 378 -19.18 11.98 -18.17
C PRO A 378 -20.48 12.05 -17.36
N VAL A 379 -20.55 13.04 -16.47
CA VAL A 379 -21.76 13.35 -15.71
C VAL A 379 -22.50 14.49 -16.41
N ASP A 380 -23.80 14.30 -16.64
CA ASP A 380 -24.69 15.39 -17.05
C ASP A 380 -24.85 16.37 -15.89
N LYS A 381 -24.17 17.52 -15.98
CA LYS A 381 -24.19 18.56 -14.95
C LYS A 381 -25.61 19.08 -14.67
N LYS A 382 -26.48 19.15 -15.69
CA LYS A 382 -27.86 19.63 -15.51
C LYS A 382 -28.69 18.59 -14.77
N ALA A 383 -28.62 17.33 -15.21
CA ALA A 383 -29.32 16.24 -14.53
C ALA A 383 -28.82 16.08 -13.08
N ALA A 384 -27.52 16.16 -12.86
CA ALA A 384 -26.93 16.09 -11.51
C ALA A 384 -27.37 17.25 -10.61
N SER A 385 -27.45 18.48 -11.14
CA SER A 385 -27.92 19.64 -10.37
C SER A 385 -29.40 19.51 -9.99
N LEU A 386 -30.26 19.16 -10.94
CA LEU A 386 -31.69 18.91 -10.69
C LEU A 386 -31.90 17.81 -9.65
N TRP A 387 -31.11 16.73 -9.73
CA TRP A 387 -31.20 15.62 -8.80
C TRP A 387 -30.74 16.01 -7.39
N ARG A 388 -29.65 16.79 -7.30
CA ARG A 388 -29.19 17.36 -6.02
C ARG A 388 -30.25 18.28 -5.39
N LEU A 389 -30.84 19.19 -6.18
CA LEU A 389 -31.89 20.10 -5.72
C LEU A 389 -33.12 19.32 -5.22
N GLY A 390 -33.55 18.32 -5.97
CA GLY A 390 -34.66 17.45 -5.57
C GLY A 390 -34.39 16.72 -4.25
N LEU A 391 -33.19 16.16 -4.07
CA LEU A 391 -32.80 15.53 -2.81
C LEU A 391 -32.75 16.51 -1.64
N THR A 392 -32.16 17.69 -1.83
CA THR A 392 -32.08 18.70 -0.77
C THR A 392 -33.46 19.20 -0.35
N LEU A 393 -34.38 19.41 -1.31
CA LEU A 393 -35.75 19.81 -1.00
C LEU A 393 -36.53 18.67 -0.34
N GLY A 394 -36.38 17.44 -0.83
CA GLY A 394 -37.07 16.27 -0.26
C GLY A 394 -36.61 15.97 1.16
N ILE A 395 -35.30 15.93 1.41
CA ILE A 395 -34.74 15.73 2.75
C ILE A 395 -35.09 16.92 3.65
N GLY A 396 -34.98 18.15 3.15
CA GLY A 396 -35.35 19.35 3.90
C GLY A 396 -36.82 19.35 4.33
N ALA A 397 -37.74 18.99 3.42
CA ALA A 397 -39.16 18.85 3.73
C ALA A 397 -39.43 17.71 4.72
N LEU A 398 -38.72 16.59 4.61
CA LEU A 398 -38.85 15.46 5.53
C LEU A 398 -38.37 15.82 6.94
N ILE A 399 -37.21 16.47 7.06
CA ILE A 399 -36.68 16.96 8.35
C ILE A 399 -37.64 17.98 8.95
N TYR A 400 -38.12 18.94 8.15
CA TYR A 400 -39.09 19.93 8.63
C TYR A 400 -40.41 19.28 9.08
N GLY A 401 -40.93 18.33 8.31
CA GLY A 401 -42.14 17.57 8.67
C GLY A 401 -41.96 16.76 9.95
N CYS A 402 -40.83 16.07 10.12
CA CYS A 402 -40.51 15.36 11.35
C CYS A 402 -40.38 16.31 12.54
N ALA A 403 -39.68 17.44 12.39
CA ALA A 403 -39.57 18.45 13.44
C ALA A 403 -40.94 19.03 13.82
N TRP A 404 -41.81 19.31 12.84
CA TRP A 404 -43.16 19.80 13.06
C TRP A 404 -44.05 18.77 13.78
N LEU A 405 -43.96 17.49 13.42
CA LEU A 405 -44.66 16.41 14.12
C LEU A 405 -44.15 16.22 15.55
N LEU A 406 -42.85 16.32 15.78
CA LEU A 406 -42.26 16.25 17.13
C LEU A 406 -42.69 17.43 18.00
N TRP A 407 -42.79 18.64 17.41
CA TRP A 407 -43.34 19.83 18.06
C TRP A 407 -44.82 19.65 18.43
N LEU A 408 -45.65 19.14 17.51
CA LEU A 408 -47.06 18.82 17.79
C LEU A 408 -47.24 17.74 18.87
N ALA A 409 -46.32 16.77 18.93
CA ALA A 409 -46.30 15.75 19.96
C ALA A 409 -45.76 16.26 21.32
N ASN A 410 -45.34 17.53 21.40
CA ASN A 410 -44.76 18.17 22.59
C ASN A 410 -43.48 17.46 23.10
N ILE A 411 -42.78 16.78 22.19
CA ILE A 411 -41.52 16.08 22.46
C ILE A 411 -40.32 17.04 22.30
N LEU A 412 -40.49 18.11 21.51
CA LEU A 412 -39.47 19.06 21.11
C LEU A 412 -39.91 20.51 21.38
#